data_AF-A0A2E7TCV4-F1
#
_entry.id   AF-A0A2E7TCV4-F1
#
_cell.length_a   1.000
_cell.length_b   1.000
_cell.length_c   1.000
_cell.angle_alpha   90.00
_cell.angle_beta   90.00
_cell.angle_gamma   90.00
#
_symmetry.space_group_name_H-M   'P 1'
#
loop_
_entity.id
_entity.type
_entity.pdbx_description
1 polymer ?
#
loop_
_entity_poly.entity_id
_entity_poly.type
_entity_poly.pdbx_seq_one_letter_code
_entity_poly.pdbx_strand_id
1 'polypeptide(L)'
;LFPGAIYEFDSPGIRIMGLPDHESKILYNDIRTFALTESFIYRHKWQVGDIMATDNLAGMHCATQFDDQSERRTLHRVTIKGQQPQMA
;
A
#
# COMPACT_ATOMS: atom_id res chain seq x y z
N LEU A 1 -4.60 2.03 -2.77
CA LEU A 1 -3.25 1.43 -2.53
C LEU A 1 -3.52 0.05 -1.97
N PHE A 2 -2.79 -1.02 -2.31
CA PHE A 2 -3.06 -2.29 -1.61
C PHE A 2 -2.64 -2.14 -0.14
N PRO A 3 -3.59 -2.27 0.83
CA PRO A 3 -3.31 -1.97 2.21
C PRO A 3 -2.43 -3.06 2.82
N GLY A 4 -1.41 -2.63 3.54
CA GLY A 4 -0.45 -3.50 4.22
C GLY A 4 0.05 -2.87 5.51
N ALA A 5 0.65 -1.68 5.40
CA ALA A 5 1.14 -0.91 6.55
C ALA A 5 0.18 0.18 7.05
N ILE A 6 -0.50 0.86 6.12
CA ILE A 6 -1.55 1.85 6.42
C ILE A 6 -2.84 1.30 5.80
N TYR A 7 -3.76 0.83 6.65
CA TYR A 7 -5.05 0.29 6.21
C TYR A 7 -5.92 1.39 5.61
N GLU A 8 -6.60 1.11 4.49
CA GLU A 8 -7.26 2.11 3.65
C GLU A 8 -8.53 2.68 4.28
N PHE A 9 -8.49 3.94 4.71
CA PHE A 9 -9.58 4.64 5.42
C PHE A 9 -10.88 4.81 4.63
N ASP A 10 -10.84 4.70 3.30
CA ASP A 10 -12.06 4.77 2.47
C ASP A 10 -12.94 3.51 2.61
N SER A 11 -12.45 2.48 3.32
CA SER A 11 -13.26 1.35 3.72
C SER A 11 -14.18 1.72 4.90
N PRO A 12 -15.50 1.48 4.82
CA PRO A 12 -16.43 1.78 5.91
C PRO A 12 -15.99 1.12 7.23
N GLY A 13 -15.94 1.91 8.31
CA GLY A 13 -15.65 1.41 9.66
C GLY A 13 -14.18 1.45 10.08
N ILE A 14 -13.28 1.97 9.25
CA ILE A 14 -11.88 2.21 9.65
C ILE A 14 -11.77 3.59 10.33
N ARG A 15 -11.32 3.59 11.59
CA ARG A 15 -11.00 4.80 12.36
C ARG A 15 -9.84 4.57 13.32
N ILE A 16 -9.20 5.65 13.72
CA ILE A 16 -8.20 5.68 14.78
C ILE A 16 -8.94 5.60 16.11
N MET A 17 -8.64 4.56 16.88
CA MET A 17 -9.23 4.32 18.18
C MET A 17 -8.94 5.51 19.12
N GLY A 18 -9.98 5.98 19.80
CA GLY A 18 -9.88 7.11 20.74
C GLY A 18 -10.04 8.50 20.13
N LEU A 19 -10.17 8.61 18.80
CA LEU A 19 -10.46 9.89 18.13
C LEU A 19 -11.91 9.95 17.61
N PRO A 20 -12.55 11.13 17.62
CA PRO A 20 -13.74 11.38 16.83
C PRO A 20 -13.50 11.13 15.34
N ASP A 21 -14.54 10.74 14.60
CA ASP A 21 -14.42 10.36 13.17
C ASP A 21 -13.74 11.45 12.30
N HIS A 22 -14.07 12.72 12.55
CA HIS A 22 -13.49 13.83 11.80
C HIS A 22 -11.98 14.01 12.07
N GLU A 23 -11.54 13.93 13.33
CA GLU A 23 -10.13 13.99 13.73
C GLU A 23 -9.37 12.78 13.22
N SER A 24 -9.97 11.59 13.31
CA SER A 24 -9.41 10.36 12.78
C SER A 24 -9.15 10.47 11.27
N LYS A 25 -10.05 11.10 10.51
CA LYS A 25 -9.90 11.28 9.07
C LYS A 25 -8.77 12.26 8.75
N ILE A 26 -8.69 13.36 9.50
CA ILE A 26 -7.62 14.35 9.34
C ILE A 26 -6.26 13.69 9.59
N LEU A 27 -6.09 13.04 10.75
CA LEU A 27 -4.83 12.39 11.12
C LEU A 27 -4.44 11.28 10.14
N TYR A 28 -5.41 10.47 9.67
CA TYR A 28 -5.14 9.48 8.64
C TYR A 28 -4.59 10.12 7.36
N ASN A 29 -5.21 11.21 6.89
CA ASN A 29 -4.77 11.90 5.69
C ASN A 29 -3.37 12.50 5.83
N ASP A 30 -3.04 13.02 7.01
CA ASP A 30 -1.70 13.55 7.31
C ASP A 30 -0.64 12.43 7.25
N ILE A 31 -0.89 11.31 7.93
CA ILE A 31 -0.01 10.13 7.91
C ILE A 31 0.15 9.60 6.49
N ARG A 32 -0.96 9.47 5.74
CA ARG A 32 -0.96 9.02 4.35
C ARG A 32 -0.15 9.96 3.46
N THR A 33 -0.33 11.27 3.60
CA THR A 33 0.40 12.27 2.81
C THR A 33 1.89 12.19 3.08
N PHE A 34 2.27 12.10 4.36
CA PHE A 34 3.66 11.92 4.75
C PHE A 34 4.27 10.63 4.19
N ALA A 35 3.59 9.49 4.36
CA ALA A 35 4.06 8.18 3.89
C ALA A 35 4.20 8.08 2.36
N LEU A 36 3.51 8.95 1.61
CA LEU A 36 3.59 9.03 0.15
C LEU A 36 4.55 10.11 -0.37
N THR A 37 5.40 10.67 0.50
CA THR A 37 6.48 11.57 0.08
C THR A 37 7.50 10.82 -0.77
N GLU A 38 8.08 11.47 -1.79
CA GLU A 38 9.01 10.82 -2.74
C GLU A 38 10.18 10.09 -2.09
N SER A 39 10.67 10.59 -0.94
CA SER A 39 11.75 9.97 -0.16
C SER A 39 11.44 8.55 0.33
N PHE A 40 10.15 8.17 0.42
CA PHE A 40 9.70 6.84 0.85
C PHE A 40 9.24 5.95 -0.32
N ILE A 41 9.35 6.43 -1.56
CA ILE A 41 8.84 5.72 -2.74
C ILE A 41 9.99 5.08 -3.51
N TYR A 42 9.97 3.75 -3.58
CA TYR A 42 10.73 2.99 -4.56
C TYR A 42 9.88 2.76 -5.82
N ARG A 43 10.42 3.09 -7.01
CA ARG A 43 9.78 2.84 -8.31
C ARG A 43 10.58 1.82 -9.10
N HIS A 44 10.02 0.62 -9.28
CA HIS A 44 10.66 -0.45 -10.04
C HIS A 44 10.34 -0.33 -11.54
N LYS A 45 11.37 -0.41 -12.39
CA LYS A 45 11.24 -0.52 -13.84
C LYS A 45 11.49 -1.98 -14.24
N TRP A 46 10.41 -2.71 -14.45
CA TRP A 46 10.45 -4.15 -14.73
C TRP A 46 11.26 -4.50 -15.98
N GLN A 47 12.03 -5.57 -15.87
CA GLN A 47 12.66 -6.29 -16.96
C GLN A 47 12.35 -7.79 -16.86
N VAL A 48 12.51 -8.50 -17.98
CA VAL A 48 12.32 -9.96 -18.01
C VAL A 48 13.35 -10.61 -17.10
N GLY A 49 12.88 -11.41 -16.15
CA GLY A 49 13.72 -12.11 -15.16
C GLY A 49 13.75 -11.42 -13.79
N ASP A 50 13.23 -10.20 -13.66
CA ASP A 50 13.16 -9.52 -12.36
C ASP A 50 12.22 -10.25 -11.40
N ILE A 51 12.65 -10.34 -10.14
CA ILE A 51 11.86 -10.80 -9.02
C ILE A 51 11.85 -9.71 -7.97
N MET A 52 10.67 -9.34 -7.49
CA MET A 52 10.49 -8.41 -6.39
C MET A 52 9.79 -9.12 -5.24
N ALA A 53 10.34 -8.98 -4.04
CA ALA A 53 9.69 -9.37 -2.80
C ALA A 53 9.33 -8.10 -2.02
N THR A 54 8.08 -7.99 -1.61
CA THR A 54 7.61 -6.87 -0.78
C THR A 54 7.06 -7.41 0.53
N ASP A 55 7.43 -6.79 1.64
CA ASP A 55 6.79 -7.03 2.92
C ASP A 55 5.41 -6.37 2.92
N ASN A 56 4.35 -7.20 2.97
CA ASN A 56 2.97 -6.72 2.94
C ASN A 56 2.49 -6.20 4.31
N LEU A 57 3.27 -6.33 5.38
CA LEU A 57 2.96 -5.73 6.68
C LEU A 57 3.62 -4.35 6.83
N ALA A 58 4.86 -4.21 6.37
CA ALA A 58 5.63 -2.98 6.51
C ALA A 58 5.54 -2.03 5.31
N GLY A 59 5.09 -2.53 4.15
CA GLY A 59 5.04 -1.78 2.90
C GLY A 59 3.63 -1.50 2.37
N MET A 60 3.56 -0.57 1.43
CA MET A 60 2.42 -0.36 0.53
C MET A 60 2.92 -0.44 -0.91
N HIS A 61 2.04 -0.84 -1.84
CA HIS A 61 2.37 -0.80 -3.26
C HIS A 61 1.17 -0.33 -4.10
N CYS A 62 1.49 0.27 -5.25
CA CYS A 62 0.54 0.72 -6.24
C CYS A 62 1.03 0.31 -7.62
N ALA A 63 0.13 -0.21 -8.46
CA ALA A 63 0.44 -0.40 -9.87
C ALA A 63 0.41 0.95 -10.57
N THR A 64 1.45 1.25 -11.35
CA THR A 64 1.43 2.39 -12.27
C THR A 64 0.46 2.13 -13.41
N GLN A 65 -0.32 3.15 -13.77
CA GLN A 65 -1.15 3.15 -14.98
C GLN A 65 -0.27 2.94 -16.21
N PHE A 66 -0.80 2.23 -17.19
CA PHE A 66 -0.18 1.97 -18.49
C PHE A 66 -1.31 1.83 -19.53
N ASP A 67 -0.97 1.95 -20.81
CA ASP A 67 -1.95 1.79 -21.90
C ASP A 67 -2.21 0.29 -22.14
N ASP A 68 -3.28 -0.22 -21.55
CA ASP A 68 -3.66 -1.62 -21.65
C ASP A 68 -4.31 -2.00 -23.00
N GLN A 69 -4.54 -1.02 -23.89
CA GLN A 69 -5.01 -1.29 -25.25
C GLN A 69 -3.86 -1.58 -26.20
N SER A 70 -2.71 -0.93 -26.02
CA SER A 70 -1.53 -1.11 -26.88
C SER A 70 -0.47 -2.02 -26.27
N GLU A 71 -0.43 -2.15 -24.94
CA GLU A 71 0.60 -2.90 -24.23
C GLU A 71 0.03 -4.07 -23.42
N ARG A 72 0.78 -5.18 -23.35
CA ARG A 72 0.45 -6.33 -22.51
C ARG A 72 1.45 -6.46 -21.35
N ARG A 73 0.93 -6.50 -20.12
CA ARG A 73 1.72 -6.72 -18.90
C ARG A 73 1.22 -7.94 -18.14
N THR A 74 2.06 -8.96 -17.96
CA THR A 74 1.74 -10.17 -17.19
C THR A 74 2.78 -10.37 -16.09
N LEU A 75 2.33 -10.46 -14.84
CA LEU A 75 3.16 -10.77 -13.68
C LEU A 75 2.59 -12.00 -12.97
N HIS A 76 3.47 -12.87 -12.49
CA HIS A 76 3.11 -13.97 -11.62
C HIS A 76 3.39 -13.59 -10.17
N ARG A 77 2.44 -13.86 -9.27
CA ARG A 77 2.56 -13.53 -7.85
C ARG A 77 2.34 -14.76 -6.99
N VAL A 78 3.24 -14.96 -6.04
CA VAL A 78 3.06 -15.88 -4.91
C VAL A 78 2.86 -15.03 -3.65
N THR A 79 1.90 -15.39 -2.81
CA THR A 79 1.67 -14.72 -1.53
C THR A 79 2.03 -15.68 -0.40
N ILE A 80 2.87 -15.21 0.53
CA ILE A 80 3.26 -15.99 1.71
C ILE A 80 2.28 -15.66 2.83
N LYS A 81 1.76 -16.68 3.52
CA LYS A 81 0.85 -16.50 4.66
C LYS A 81 1.59 -15.79 5.79
N GLY A 82 1.08 -14.62 6.17
CA GLY A 82 1.56 -13.86 7.32
C GLY A 82 0.96 -14.31 8.65
N GLN A 83 1.42 -13.68 9.73
CA GLN A 83 0.82 -13.78 11.06
C GLN A 83 -0.02 -12.53 11.35
N GLN A 84 -0.88 -12.61 12.35
CA GLN A 84 -1.62 -11.44 12.82
C GLN A 84 -0.63 -10.41 13.40
N PRO A 85 -0.74 -9.13 13.05
CA PRO A 85 0.08 -8.08 13.66
C PRO A 85 -0.14 -8.06 15.17
N GLN A 86 0.94 -8.05 15.94
CA GLN A 86 0.89 -7.91 17.39
C GLN A 86 0.95 -6.43 17.75
N MET A 87 0.08 -6.00 18.67
CA MET A 87 0.21 -4.69 19.30
C MET A 87 1.40 -4.76 20.26
N ALA A 88 2.36 -3.85 20.08
CA ALA A 88 3.46 -3.65 21.03
C ALA A 88 3.00 -2.80 22.23
#